data_AF-A0A662YKM5-F1
#
_entry.id   AF-A0A662YKM5-F1
#
_cell.length_a   1.000
_cell.length_b   1.000
_cell.length_c   1.000
_cell.angle_alpha   90.00
_cell.angle_beta   90.00
_cell.angle_gamma   90.00
#
_symmetry.space_group_name_H-M   'P 1'
#
loop_
_entity.id
_entity.type
_entity.pdbx_description
1 polymer ?
#
loop_
_entity_poly.entity_id
_entity_poly.type
_entity_poly.pdbx_seq_one_letter_code
_entity_poly.pdbx_strand_id
1 'polypeptide(L)'
;MFGLVDTASEVEELDIDVSPIPEPESRAPAKLQVFIARYSYNPFDGPNENPEAELPLTAGEYIYACGDMDEDGFYEGCIKGCSH
;
A
#
# COMPACT_ATOMS: atom_id res chain seq x y z
N MET A 1 23.54 48.24 -1.51
CA MET A 1 23.36 47.16 -0.51
C MET A 1 22.13 46.37 -0.95
N PHE A 2 22.35 45.22 -1.62
CA PHE A 2 21.37 44.21 -2.11
C PHE A 2 20.30 44.71 -3.10
N GLY A 3 19.95 44.02 -4.19
CA GLY A 3 20.29 42.69 -4.68
C GLY A 3 19.15 42.21 -5.60
N LEU A 4 19.45 42.19 -6.89
CA LEU A 4 18.82 41.50 -8.04
C LEU A 4 17.35 41.74 -8.44
N VAL A 5 17.26 41.96 -9.75
CA VAL A 5 16.11 41.99 -10.66
C VAL A 5 15.34 40.67 -10.56
N ASP A 6 14.02 40.73 -10.56
CA ASP A 6 13.21 39.63 -11.08
C ASP A 6 12.49 40.16 -12.31
N THR A 7 13.16 39.93 -13.44
CA THR A 7 12.70 40.20 -14.79
C THR A 7 11.59 39.22 -15.12
N ALA A 8 10.44 39.74 -15.53
CA ALA A 8 9.42 38.99 -16.24
C ALA A 8 10.04 38.13 -17.35
N SER A 9 9.69 36.85 -17.41
CA SER A 9 10.07 35.96 -18.51
C SER A 9 8.96 34.92 -18.74
N GLU A 10 8.25 35.13 -19.86
CA GLU A 10 7.67 34.15 -20.78
C GLU A 10 6.59 33.18 -20.23
N VAL A 11 5.34 33.43 -20.64
CA VAL A 11 4.30 32.39 -20.72
C VAL A 11 4.60 31.54 -21.97
N GLU A 12 5.24 30.38 -21.81
CA GLU A 12 5.26 29.38 -22.87
C GLU A 12 3.93 28.61 -22.82
N GLU A 13 3.06 28.93 -23.79
CA GLU A 13 1.88 28.15 -24.14
C GLU A 13 2.34 26.76 -24.58
N LEU A 14 2.35 25.81 -23.65
CA LEU A 14 2.48 24.40 -24.00
C LEU A 14 1.09 23.92 -24.41
N ASP A 15 0.87 23.77 -25.71
CA ASP A 15 -0.24 23.01 -26.29
C ASP A 15 -0.19 21.57 -25.74
N ILE A 16 -0.85 21.36 -24.61
CA ILE A 16 -1.00 20.03 -24.03
C ILE A 16 -2.07 19.33 -24.86
N ASP A 17 -1.60 18.46 -25.75
CA ASP A 17 -2.39 17.42 -26.39
C ASP A 17 -3.30 16.76 -25.35
N VAL A 18 -4.61 16.94 -25.50
CA VAL A 18 -5.63 16.27 -24.69
C VAL A 18 -5.65 14.80 -25.11
N SER A 19 -4.64 14.05 -24.67
CA SER A 19 -4.80 12.63 -24.46
C SER A 19 -5.27 12.46 -23.00
N PRO A 20 -6.44 11.83 -22.75
CA PRO A 20 -6.94 11.66 -21.40
C PRO A 20 -5.92 10.85 -20.61
N ILE A 21 -5.29 11.55 -19.67
CA ILE A 21 -4.43 10.95 -18.65
C ILE A 21 -5.31 9.91 -17.97
N PRO A 22 -4.95 8.61 -17.92
CA PRO A 22 -5.69 7.66 -17.12
C PRO A 22 -5.69 8.22 -15.70
N GLU A 23 -6.88 8.53 -15.19
CA GLU A 23 -7.04 9.01 -13.83
C GLU A 23 -6.26 8.05 -12.93
N PRO A 24 -5.37 8.53 -12.03
CA PRO A 24 -4.85 7.66 -11.00
C PRO A 24 -6.08 7.19 -10.25
N GLU A 25 -6.48 5.94 -10.49
CA GLU A 25 -7.61 5.29 -9.85
C GLU A 25 -7.58 5.74 -8.41
N SER A 26 -8.63 6.46 -8.01
CA SER A 26 -8.68 7.17 -6.74
C SER A 26 -8.36 6.17 -5.65
N ARG A 27 -7.08 6.10 -5.26
CA ARG A 27 -6.61 5.20 -4.21
C ARG A 27 -7.06 5.92 -2.97
N ALA A 28 -8.33 5.68 -2.62
CA ALA A 28 -8.90 6.08 -1.36
C ALA A 28 -7.85 5.73 -0.29
N PRO A 29 -7.63 6.61 0.71
CA PRO A 29 -6.58 6.40 1.68
C PRO A 29 -6.68 4.97 2.21
N ALA A 30 -5.61 4.18 2.02
CA ALA A 30 -5.62 2.76 2.33
C ALA A 30 -6.08 2.57 3.78
N LYS A 31 -7.19 1.88 3.97
CA LYS A 31 -7.75 1.65 5.30
C LYS A 31 -6.78 0.75 6.08
N LEU A 32 -6.36 1.19 7.25
CA LEU A 32 -5.56 0.36 8.14
C LEU A 32 -6.49 -0.30 9.16
N GLN A 33 -6.50 -1.63 9.17
CA GLN A 33 -7.34 -2.45 10.05
C GLN A 33 -6.46 -3.27 10.98
N VAL A 34 -6.92 -3.48 12.22
CA VAL A 34 -6.20 -4.28 13.22
C VAL A 34 -7.03 -5.49 13.60
N PHE A 35 -6.45 -6.66 13.46
CA PHE A 35 -7.05 -7.95 13.78
C PHE A 35 -6.30 -8.63 14.91
N ILE A 36 -6.95 -9.61 15.55
CA ILE A 36 -6.32 -10.52 16.50
C ILE A 36 -6.40 -11.95 15.97
N ALA A 37 -5.27 -12.63 15.91
CA ALA A 37 -5.23 -14.04 15.54
C ALA A 37 -5.94 -14.87 16.61
N ARG A 38 -7.05 -15.53 16.25
CA ARG A 38 -7.79 -16.38 17.20
C ARG A 38 -7.11 -17.72 17.45
N TYR A 39 -6.36 -18.20 16.46
CA TYR A 39 -5.65 -19.47 16.45
C TYR A 39 -4.26 -19.25 15.86
N SER A 40 -3.31 -20.12 16.22
CA SER A 40 -2.01 -20.14 15.58
C SER A 40 -2.13 -20.78 14.20
N TYR A 41 -1.36 -20.27 13.24
CA TYR A 41 -1.36 -20.71 11.86
C TYR A 41 0.08 -20.87 11.35
N ASN A 42 0.37 -22.04 10.79
CA ASN A 42 1.63 -22.35 10.13
C ASN A 42 1.36 -22.61 8.65
N PRO A 43 1.76 -21.70 7.74
CA PRO A 43 1.52 -21.83 6.30
C PRO A 43 2.04 -23.15 5.70
N PHE A 44 3.12 -23.70 6.26
CA PHE A 44 3.78 -24.90 5.76
C PHE A 44 3.03 -26.21 6.11
N ASP A 45 2.06 -26.15 7.01
CA ASP A 45 1.21 -27.30 7.33
C ASP A 45 0.00 -27.41 6.37
N GLY A 46 -0.24 -26.38 5.55
CA GLY A 46 -1.34 -26.30 4.59
C GLY A 46 -1.00 -26.87 3.21
N PRO A 47 -2.00 -27.06 2.34
CA PRO A 47 -1.81 -27.58 0.98
C PRO A 47 -1.38 -26.51 -0.03
N ASN A 48 -1.16 -25.26 0.38
CA ASN A 48 -0.95 -24.15 -0.54
C ASN A 48 0.44 -24.24 -1.21
N GLU A 49 0.54 -23.89 -2.49
CA GLU A 49 1.77 -24.06 -3.27
C GLU A 49 2.87 -23.05 -2.90
N ASN A 50 2.49 -21.90 -2.32
CA ASN A 50 3.41 -20.80 -2.02
C ASN A 50 3.27 -20.33 -0.55
N PRO A 51 3.60 -21.20 0.43
CA PRO A 51 3.39 -20.91 1.86
C PRO A 51 4.19 -19.69 2.36
N GLU A 52 5.27 -19.30 1.69
CA GLU A 52 6.07 -18.11 2.03
C GLU A 52 5.38 -16.77 1.74
N ALA A 53 4.31 -16.79 0.93
CA ALA A 53 3.48 -15.60 0.70
C ALA A 53 2.49 -15.37 1.84
N GLU A 54 2.26 -16.39 2.67
CA GLU A 54 1.34 -16.30 3.79
C GLU A 54 2.06 -15.94 5.07
N LEU A 55 1.34 -15.24 5.95
CA LEU A 55 1.88 -14.77 7.21
C LEU A 55 1.70 -15.84 8.29
N PRO A 56 2.76 -16.35 8.93
CA PRO A 56 2.61 -17.22 10.10
C PRO A 56 2.01 -16.43 11.25
N LEU A 57 1.03 -17.01 11.94
CA LEU A 57 0.28 -16.33 13.01
C LEU A 57 0.44 -17.07 14.33
N THR A 58 0.55 -16.31 15.42
CA THR A 58 0.42 -16.86 16.78
C THR A 58 -0.92 -16.46 17.38
N ALA A 59 -1.65 -17.39 18.00
CA ALA A 59 -2.89 -17.06 18.70
C ALA A 59 -2.67 -15.93 19.74
N GLY A 60 -3.52 -14.90 19.69
CA GLY A 60 -3.43 -13.70 20.54
C GLY A 60 -2.59 -12.56 19.95
N GLU A 61 -1.98 -12.76 18.78
CA GLU A 61 -1.15 -11.76 18.11
C GLU A 61 -1.97 -10.73 17.34
N TYR A 62 -1.49 -9.48 17.31
CA TYR A 62 -2.10 -8.40 16.54
C TYR A 62 -1.55 -8.35 15.12
N ILE A 63 -2.45 -8.36 14.16
CA ILE A 63 -2.14 -8.29 12.72
C ILE A 63 -2.62 -6.94 12.21
N TYR A 64 -1.75 -6.24 11.48
CA TYR A 64 -2.07 -4.96 10.85
C TYR A 64 -2.27 -5.21 9.36
N ALA A 65 -3.49 -5.03 8.88
CA ALA A 65 -3.82 -5.15 7.46
C ALA A 65 -3.96 -3.76 6.83
N CYS A 66 -3.39 -3.58 5.64
CA CYS A 66 -3.57 -2.37 4.84
C CYS A 66 -4.45 -2.67 3.63
N GLY A 67 -5.49 -1.86 3.44
CA GLY A 67 -6.43 -1.99 2.33
C GLY A 67 -7.69 -2.78 2.70
N ASP A 68 -8.42 -3.12 1.65
CA ASP A 68 -9.60 -3.97 1.72
C ASP A 68 -9.20 -5.42 1.38
N MET A 69 -10.10 -6.37 1.63
CA MET A 69 -9.92 -7.77 1.25
C MET A 69 -9.84 -7.89 -0.28
N ASP A 70 -8.93 -8.71 -0.80
CA ASP A 70 -8.85 -8.98 -2.24
C ASP A 70 -9.97 -9.92 -2.74
N GLU A 71 -9.98 -10.19 -4.04
CA GLU A 71 -10.99 -11.06 -4.69
C GLU A 71 -10.91 -12.52 -4.23
N ASP A 72 -9.74 -12.93 -3.71
CA ASP A 72 -9.46 -14.29 -3.23
C ASP A 72 -9.79 -14.46 -1.74
N GLY A 73 -10.11 -13.37 -1.04
CA GLY A 73 -10.53 -13.38 0.35
C GLY A 73 -9.39 -13.15 1.36
N PHE A 74 -8.23 -12.72 0.90
CA PHE A 74 -7.05 -12.47 1.72
C PHE A 74 -6.87 -10.97 2.01
N TYR A 75 -6.12 -10.70 3.08
CA TYR A 75 -5.68 -9.35 3.44
C TYR A 75 -4.17 -9.28 3.37
N GLU A 76 -3.64 -8.23 2.74
CA GLU A 76 -2.23 -7.89 2.87
C GLU A 76 -1.97 -7.36 4.29
N GLY A 77 -1.26 -8.18 5.08
CA GLY A 77 -1.01 -7.91 6.49
C GLY A 77 0.47 -7.97 6.85
N CYS A 78 0.85 -7.22 7.87
CA CYS A 78 2.17 -7.28 8.49
C CYS A 78 2.04 -7.51 10.00
N ILE A 79 2.92 -8.34 10.54
CA ILE A 79 3.11 -8.49 11.99
C ILE A 79 4.20 -7.51 12.43
N LYS A 80 4.09 -6.99 13.66
CA LYS A 80 5.15 -6.20 14.28
C LYS A 80 6.38 -7.07 14.51
N GLY A 81 7.27 -7.16 13.51
CA GLY A 81 8.49 -7.95 13.66
C GLY A 81 9.28 -8.29 12.39
N CYS A 82 8.85 -7.91 11.18
CA CYS A 82 9.72 -7.98 10.00
C CYS A 82 10.81 -6.90 10.11
N SER A 83 11.79 -7.12 10.99
CA SER A 83 13.07 -6.40 10.93
C SER A 83 13.71 -6.74 9.60
N HIS A 84 14.06 -5.67 8.87
CA HIS A 84 14.83 -5.68 7.63
C HIS A 84 16.11 -6.51 7.73
#